data_AF-A0A1R3TUR2-F1
#
_entry.id   AF-A0A1R3TUR2-F1
#
_cell.length_a   1.000
_cell.length_b   1.000
_cell.length_c   1.000
_cell.angle_alpha   90.00
_cell.angle_beta   90.00
_cell.angle_gamma   90.00
#
_symmetry.space_group_name_H-M   'P 1'
#
loop_
_entity.id
_entity.type
_entity.pdbx_description
1 polymer ?
#
loop_
_entity_poly.entity_id
_entity_poly.type
_entity_poly.pdbx_seq_one_letter_code
_entity_poly.pdbx_strand_id
1 'polypeptide(L)'
;MSDQRNLSHPITMRLPQDILAEIEQIAAACDKTRSWVFVRALKTYLAAEGREIIEIAQARQQIENGESFDLDDVLAEVDDIVKGAAA
;
A
#
# COMPACT_ATOMS: atom_id res chain seq x y z
N MET A 1 1.39 17.12 29.30
CA MET A 1 2.21 17.25 28.08
C MET A 1 2.26 15.89 27.37
N SER A 2 1.17 15.49 26.74
CA SER A 2 1.06 14.19 26.10
C SER A 2 0.84 14.39 24.61
N ASP A 3 1.83 14.97 23.94
CA ASP A 3 1.92 14.90 22.48
C ASP A 3 2.61 13.58 22.11
N GLN A 4 1.96 12.48 22.49
CA GLN A 4 2.44 11.14 22.19
C GLN A 4 2.03 10.89 20.74
N ARG A 5 2.87 11.38 19.82
CA ARG A 5 2.86 10.99 18.40
C ARG A 5 2.52 9.50 18.34
N ASN A 6 1.44 9.15 17.64
CA ASN A 6 0.86 7.80 17.51
C ASN A 6 1.85 6.88 16.78
N LEU A 7 2.96 6.58 17.43
CA LEU A 7 4.11 5.83 16.95
C LEU A 7 4.07 4.45 17.58
N SER A 8 4.49 3.44 16.82
CA SER A 8 4.70 2.11 17.36
C SER A 8 5.78 2.11 18.45
N HIS A 9 5.84 1.03 19.22
CA HIS A 9 7.05 0.70 19.94
C HIS A 9 8.24 0.55 18.96
N PRO A 10 9.49 0.77 19.42
CA PRO A 10 10.67 0.57 18.59
C PRO A 10 10.70 -0.83 17.99
N ILE A 11 11.00 -0.91 16.69
CA ILE A 11 11.14 -2.16 15.96
C ILE A 11 12.62 -2.53 15.92
N THR A 12 12.98 -3.70 16.45
CA THR A 12 14.33 -4.26 16.33
C THR A 12 14.41 -5.11 15.07
N MET A 13 15.33 -4.78 14.16
CA MET A 13 15.54 -5.53 12.91
C MET A 13 17.02 -5.66 12.58
N ARG A 14 17.36 -6.69 11.80
CA ARG A 14 18.70 -6.85 11.21
C ARG A 14 18.65 -6.39 9.76
N LEU A 15 19.68 -5.66 9.35
CA LEU A 15 19.86 -5.18 7.98
C LEU A 15 21.23 -5.62 7.46
N PRO A 16 21.37 -5.87 6.14
CA PRO A 16 22.67 -5.94 5.50
C PRO A 16 23.49 -4.68 5.80
N GLN A 17 24.80 -4.84 6.04
CA GLN A 17 25.66 -3.73 6.49
C GLN A 17 25.82 -2.65 5.43
N ASP A 18 25.90 -3.04 4.16
CA ASP A 18 25.92 -2.17 2.99
C ASP A 18 24.66 -1.31 2.90
N ILE A 19 23.48 -1.92 3.05
CA ILE A 19 22.20 -1.19 3.03
C ILE A 19 22.10 -0.21 4.20
N LEU A 20 22.55 -0.60 5.40
CA LEU A 20 22.56 0.31 6.56
C LEU A 20 23.49 1.51 6.30
N ALA A 21 24.66 1.28 5.72
CA ALA A 21 25.62 2.33 5.40
C ALA A 21 25.06 3.34 4.39
N GLU A 22 24.38 2.88 3.34
CA GLU A 22 23.73 3.76 2.36
C GLU A 22 22.62 4.60 3.00
N ILE A 23 21.80 4.00 3.87
CA ILE A 23 20.75 4.73 4.61
C ILE A 23 21.35 5.81 5.51
N GLU A 24 22.45 5.51 6.18
CA GLU A 24 23.18 6.47 7.02
C GLU A 24 23.75 7.62 6.21
N GLN A 25 24.30 7.34 5.01
CA GLN A 25 24.78 8.35 4.10
C GLN A 25 23.66 9.28 3.61
N ILE A 26 22.51 8.73 3.23
CA ILE A 26 21.32 9.51 2.83
C ILE A 26 20.84 10.39 3.99
N ALA A 27 20.74 9.81 5.19
CA ALA A 27 20.32 10.53 6.38
C ALA A 27 21.24 11.73 6.66
N ALA A 28 22.55 11.53 6.60
CA ALA A 28 23.54 12.59 6.76
C ALA A 28 23.43 13.68 5.68
N ALA A 29 23.32 13.29 4.41
CA ALA A 29 23.20 14.22 3.28
C ALA A 29 21.93 15.09 3.34
N CYS A 30 20.86 14.58 3.97
CA CYS A 30 19.59 15.28 4.11
C CYS A 30 19.41 16.01 5.46
N ASP A 31 20.41 15.93 6.35
CA ASP A 31 20.31 16.37 7.75
C ASP A 31 19.04 15.81 8.44
N LYS A 32 18.87 14.49 8.35
CA LYS A 32 17.74 13.74 8.91
C LYS A 32 18.21 12.51 9.68
N THR A 33 17.30 11.90 10.42
CA THR A 33 17.57 10.66 11.15
C THR A 33 17.41 9.44 10.25
N ARG A 34 18.06 8.33 10.62
CA ARG A 34 17.82 7.01 9.97
C ARG A 34 16.34 6.66 9.93
N SER A 35 15.63 6.87 11.04
CA SER A 35 14.19 6.61 11.14
C SER A 35 13.37 7.40 10.11
N TRP A 36 13.77 8.63 9.78
CA TRP A 36 13.11 9.40 8.73
C TRP A 36 13.24 8.73 7.35
N VAL A 37 14.45 8.24 7.02
CA VAL A 37 14.71 7.52 5.77
C VAL A 37 13.90 6.22 5.72
N PHE A 38 13.91 5.43 6.80
CA PHE A 38 13.12 4.20 6.89
C PHE A 38 11.62 4.45 6.73
N VAL A 39 11.05 5.41 7.46
CA VAL A 39 9.61 5.71 7.36
C VAL A 39 9.26 6.17 5.94
N ARG A 40 10.13 6.95 5.29
CA ARG A 40 9.92 7.38 3.89
C ARG A 40 9.94 6.19 2.92
N ALA A 41 10.92 5.30 3.05
CA ALA A 41 11.03 4.09 2.22
C ALA A 41 9.80 3.18 2.41
N LEU A 42 9.39 2.92 3.65
CA LEU A 42 8.22 2.10 3.98
C LEU A 42 6.92 2.70 3.43
N LYS A 43 6.73 4.03 3.55
CA LYS A 43 5.57 4.70 2.95
C LYS A 43 5.54 4.57 1.43
N THR A 44 6.71 4.62 0.79
CA THR A 44 6.82 4.49 -0.66
C THR A 44 6.46 3.06 -1.11
N TYR A 45 6.99 2.05 -0.40
CA TYR A 45 6.63 0.65 -0.64
C TYR A 45 5.12 0.42 -0.49
N LEU A 46 4.52 0.91 0.60
CA LEU A 46 3.08 0.75 0.87
C LEU A 46 2.19 1.48 -0.14
N ALA A 47 2.65 2.61 -0.69
CA ALA A 47 1.89 3.36 -1.68
C ALA A 47 1.93 2.72 -3.08
N ALA A 48 2.97 1.93 -3.38
CA ALA A 48 3.16 1.23 -4.63
C ALA A 48 2.82 -0.27 -4.46
N GLU A 49 3.84 -1.13 -4.43
CA GLU A 49 3.72 -2.59 -4.36
C GLU A 49 2.82 -3.07 -3.20
N GLY A 50 2.93 -2.46 -2.03
CA GLY A 50 2.12 -2.86 -0.87
C GLY A 50 0.62 -2.68 -1.10
N ARG A 51 0.20 -1.69 -1.91
CA ARG A 51 -1.21 -1.48 -2.24
C ARG A 51 -1.73 -2.60 -3.12
N GLU A 52 -1.00 -2.93 -4.18
CA GLU A 52 -1.37 -4.00 -5.11
C GLU A 52 -1.49 -5.35 -4.41
N ILE A 53 -0.54 -5.67 -3.52
CA ILE A 53 -0.59 -6.91 -2.72
C ILE A 53 -1.87 -6.96 -1.86
N ILE A 54 -2.22 -5.85 -1.21
CA ILE A 54 -3.42 -5.77 -0.37
C ILE A 54 -4.69 -5.88 -1.21
N GLU A 55 -4.77 -5.19 -2.34
CA GLU A 55 -5.93 -5.21 -3.24
C GLU A 55 -6.17 -6.61 -3.81
N ILE A 56 -5.11 -7.30 -4.25
CA ILE A 56 -5.22 -8.68 -4.74
C ILE A 56 -5.67 -9.63 -3.62
N ALA A 57 -5.14 -9.46 -2.40
CA ALA A 57 -5.55 -10.28 -1.27
C ALA A 57 -7.03 -10.07 -0.92
N GLN A 58 -7.52 -8.82 -0.96
CA GLN A 58 -8.93 -8.48 -0.77
C GLN A 58 -9.82 -9.06 -1.86
N ALA A 59 -9.42 -8.94 -3.13
CA ALA A 59 -10.18 -9.49 -4.26
C ALA A 59 -10.35 -11.01 -4.14
N ARG A 60 -9.29 -11.73 -3.72
CA ARG A 60 -9.37 -13.18 -3.44
C ARG A 60 -10.38 -13.50 -2.34
N GLN A 61 -10.36 -12.72 -1.26
CA GLN A 61 -11.31 -12.89 -0.16
C GLN A 61 -12.76 -12.62 -0.59
N GLN A 62 -13.00 -11.63 -1.45
CA GLN A 62 -14.33 -11.33 -2.00
C GLN A 62 -14.87 -12.50 -2.81
N ILE A 63 -14.03 -13.11 -3.66
CA ILE A 63 -14.39 -14.31 -4.43
C ILE A 63 -14.74 -15.47 -3.49
N GLU A 64 -13.94 -15.70 -2.45
CA GLU A 64 -14.21 -16.75 -1.46
C GLU A 64 -15.52 -16.52 -0.68
N ASN A 65 -15.89 -15.26 -0.46
CA ASN A 65 -17.14 -14.87 0.19
C ASN A 65 -18.36 -14.93 -0.76
N GLY A 66 -18.18 -15.23 -2.04
CA GLY A 66 -19.25 -15.22 -3.05
C GLY A 66 -19.63 -13.82 -3.53
N GLU A 67 -18.81 -12.80 -3.28
CA GLU A 67 -19.00 -11.42 -3.76
C GLU A 67 -18.47 -11.23 -5.20
N SER A 68 -18.60 -12.27 -6.02
CA SER A 68 -18.21 -12.27 -7.44
C SER A 68 -19.43 -12.10 -8.34
N PHE A 69 -19.29 -11.36 -9.42
CA PHE A 69 -20.32 -11.21 -10.45
C PHE A 69 -20.03 -12.12 -11.64
N ASP A 70 -21.08 -12.67 -12.25
CA ASP A 70 -20.97 -13.34 -13.53
C ASP A 70 -20.71 -12.32 -14.65
N LEU A 71 -19.85 -12.67 -15.60
CA LEU A 71 -19.47 -11.77 -16.68
C LEU A 71 -20.65 -11.44 -17.61
N ASP A 72 -21.50 -12.43 -17.91
CA ASP A 72 -22.61 -12.24 -18.82
C ASP A 72 -23.66 -11.29 -18.20
N ASP A 73 -23.87 -11.39 -16.88
CA ASP A 73 -24.75 -10.48 -16.13
C ASP A 73 -24.23 -9.02 -16.16
N VAL A 74 -22.92 -8.83 -15.96
CA VAL A 74 -22.30 -7.49 -16.02
C VAL A 74 -22.38 -6.90 -17.43
N LEU A 75 -22.19 -7.70 -18.47
CA LEU A 75 -22.27 -7.25 -19.86
C LEU A 75 -23.70 -6.82 -20.23
N ALA A 76 -24.72 -7.55 -19.77
CA ALA A 76 -26.12 -7.18 -19.97
C ALA A 76 -26.44 -5.85 -19.28
N GLU A 77 -26.00 -5.65 -18.03
CA GLU A 77 -26.23 -4.40 -17.30
C GLU A 77 -25.57 -3.18 -17.99
N VAL A 78 -24.33 -3.34 -18.48
CA VAL A 78 -23.64 -2.26 -19.20
C VAL A 78 -24.35 -1.89 -20.51
N ASP A 79 -24.81 -2.88 -21.28
CA ASP A 79 -25.55 -2.65 -22.52
C ASP A 79 -26.86 -1.87 -22.28
N ASP A 80 -27.57 -2.19 -21.20
CA ASP A 80 -28.78 -1.47 -20.79
C ASP A 80 -28.48 -0.02 -20.38
N ILE A 81 -27.39 0.23 -19.64
CA ILE A 81 -26.96 1.59 -19.26
C ILE A 81 -26.61 2.43 -20.49
N VAL A 82 -25.86 1.86 -21.45
CA VAL A 82 -25.45 2.56 -22.67
C VAL A 82 -26.66 2.91 -23.54
N LYS A 83 -27.61 1.98 -23.68
CA LYS A 83 -28.86 2.23 -24.42
C LYS A 83 -29.74 3.28 -23.74
N GLY A 84 -29.80 3.28 -22.41
CA GLY A 84 -30.55 4.27 -21.63
C GLY A 84 -29.94 5.68 -21.64
N ALA A 85 -28.61 5.79 -21.70
CA ALA A 85 -27.91 7.07 -21.77
C ALA A 85 -27.91 7.71 -23.18
N ALA A 86 -28.20 6.92 -24.21
CA ALA A 86 -28.32 7.37 -25.60
C ALA A 86 -29.75 7.80 -25.99
N ALA A 87 -30.71 7.75 -25.06
CA ALA A 87 -32.12 8.09 -25.24
C ALA A 87 -32.48 9.52 -24.80
#